data_AF-A0A7W1SF21-F1
#
_entry.id   AF-A0A7W1SF21-F1
#
_cell.length_a   1.000
_cell.length_b   1.000
_cell.length_c   1.000
_cell.angle_alpha   90.00
_cell.angle_beta   90.00
_cell.angle_gamma   90.00
#
_symmetry.space_group_name_H-M   'P 1'
#
loop_
_entity.id
_entity.type
_entity.pdbx_description
1 polymer ?
#
loop_
_entity_poly.entity_id
_entity_poly.type
_entity_poly.pdbx_seq_one_letter_code
_entity_poly.pdbx_strand_id
1 'polypeptide(L)'
;VKVAVNRVNVTQGPAGENGSRLRARLASEKKRLAILGDDDETANLQYIKHFVLDVASEGLRGVPSDREVGRQYGLEYAERFHYIGPGPNAVNHYIERHAEPL
;
A
#
# COMPACT_ATOMS: atom_id res chain seq x y z
N VAL A 1 -10.81 4.14 -1.87
CA VAL A 1 -10.58 2.72 -2.25
C VAL A 1 -9.25 2.18 -1.71
N LYS A 2 -8.08 2.75 -2.08
CA LYS A 2 -6.75 2.25 -1.66
C LYS A 2 -6.58 2.01 -0.15
N VAL A 3 -6.91 2.99 0.68
CA VAL A 3 -6.78 2.90 2.15
C VAL A 3 -7.59 1.72 2.71
N ALA A 4 -8.84 1.56 2.27
CA ALA A 4 -9.71 0.46 2.71
C ALA A 4 -9.18 -0.92 2.27
N VAL A 5 -8.61 -1.02 1.07
CA VAL A 5 -7.97 -2.27 0.60
C VAL A 5 -6.71 -2.58 1.41
N ASN A 6 -5.88 -1.58 1.68
CA ASN A 6 -4.71 -1.76 2.53
C ASN A 6 -5.08 -2.14 3.97
N ARG A 7 -6.23 -1.70 4.49
CA ARG A 7 -6.72 -2.08 5.82
C ARG A 7 -7.01 -3.57 5.93
N VAL A 8 -7.42 -4.24 4.85
CA VAL A 8 -7.71 -5.68 4.90
C VAL A 8 -6.46 -6.55 4.78
N ASN A 9 -5.29 -5.98 4.46
CA ASN A 9 -4.01 -6.69 4.40
C ASN A 9 -3.41 -6.87 5.82
N VAL A 10 -3.98 -7.80 6.59
CA VAL A 10 -3.62 -8.02 8.01
C VAL A 10 -2.48 -9.03 8.24
N THR A 11 -2.16 -9.87 7.25
CA THR A 11 -1.19 -10.96 7.39
C THR A 11 0.23 -10.54 7.02
N GLN A 12 0.38 -9.82 5.91
CA GLN A 12 1.69 -9.40 5.40
C GLN A 12 1.63 -7.95 4.91
N GLY A 13 2.66 -7.19 5.28
CA GLY A 13 2.85 -5.81 4.85
C GLY A 13 2.63 -4.76 5.94
N PRO A 14 2.92 -3.50 5.62
CA PRO A 14 2.96 -2.42 6.60
C PRO A 14 1.58 -1.86 6.97
N ALA A 15 0.50 -2.30 6.32
CA ALA A 15 -0.85 -1.81 6.54
C ALA A 15 -1.61 -2.63 7.61
N GLY A 16 -2.88 -2.95 7.38
CA GLY A 16 -3.69 -3.72 8.33
C GLY A 16 -3.96 -2.95 9.62
N GLU A 17 -3.68 -3.60 10.75
CA GLU A 17 -4.00 -3.12 12.11
C GLU A 17 -2.85 -2.34 12.77
N ASN A 18 -1.85 -1.90 12.00
CA ASN A 18 -0.69 -1.23 12.56
C ASN A 18 -1.03 0.15 13.18
N GLY A 19 -2.14 0.77 12.77
CA GLY A 19 -2.61 2.01 13.38
C GLY A 19 -3.10 1.84 14.80
N SER A 20 -3.94 0.82 15.06
CA SER A 20 -4.42 0.50 16.42
C SER A 20 -3.28 0.05 17.32
N ARG A 21 -2.33 -0.74 16.80
CA ARG A 21 -1.11 -1.14 17.53
C ARG A 21 -0.25 0.06 17.90
N LEU A 22 -0.06 1.00 16.97
CA LEU A 22 0.67 2.24 17.24
C LEU A 22 -0.06 3.08 18.29
N ARG A 23 -1.38 3.23 18.20
CA ARG A 23 -2.20 3.95 19.18
C ARG A 23 -2.07 3.34 20.58
N ALA A 24 -2.20 2.02 20.70
CA ALA A 24 -2.06 1.31 21.97
C ALA A 24 -0.66 1.48 22.57
N ARG A 25 0.38 1.36 21.75
CA ARG A 25 1.76 1.60 22.18
C ARG A 25 1.94 3.04 22.70
N LEU A 26 1.51 4.04 21.95
CA LEU A 26 1.61 5.45 22.37
C LEU A 26 0.88 5.69 23.69
N ALA A 27 -0.31 5.11 23.86
CA ALA A 27 -1.06 5.21 25.12
C ALA A 27 -0.29 4.62 26.30
N SER A 28 0.39 3.46 26.13
CA SER A 28 1.25 2.90 27.18
C SER A 28 2.46 3.80 27.52
N GLU A 29 2.91 4.60 26.57
CA GLU A 29 3.96 5.61 26.74
C GLU A 29 3.42 6.97 27.24
N LYS A 30 2.11 7.08 27.57
CA LYS A 30 1.43 8.35 27.92
C LYS A 30 1.51 9.41 26.81
N LYS A 31 1.56 8.98 25.55
CA LYS A 31 1.60 9.82 24.35
C LYS A 31 0.34 9.63 23.51
N ARG A 32 0.07 10.59 22.62
CA ARG A 32 -1.00 10.52 21.62
C ARG A 32 -0.56 11.20 20.33
N LEU A 33 -1.03 10.68 19.21
CA LEU A 33 -1.04 11.37 17.92
C LEU A 33 -2.49 11.66 17.53
N ALA A 34 -2.84 12.94 17.40
CA ALA A 34 -4.22 13.36 17.09
C ALA A 34 -4.72 12.75 15.76
N ILE A 35 -3.83 12.60 14.78
CA ILE A 35 -4.15 12.02 13.47
C ILE A 35 -4.65 10.57 13.54
N LEU A 36 -4.35 9.82 14.61
CA LEU A 36 -4.82 8.43 14.75
C LEU A 36 -6.28 8.35 15.25
N GLY A 37 -6.92 9.49 15.55
CA GLY A 37 -8.29 9.51 16.05
C GLY A 37 -8.43 8.86 17.43
N ASP A 38 -9.66 8.52 17.78
CA ASP A 38 -10.04 8.04 19.11
C ASP A 38 -10.40 6.54 19.14
N ASP A 39 -10.60 5.91 17.99
CA ASP A 39 -10.91 4.49 17.83
C ASP A 39 -9.93 3.77 16.90
N ASP A 40 -9.92 2.44 16.97
CA ASP A 40 -8.95 1.60 16.29
C ASP A 40 -9.14 1.55 14.77
N GLU A 41 -10.38 1.64 14.27
CA GLU A 41 -10.64 1.64 12.83
C GLU A 41 -10.15 2.96 12.21
N THR A 42 -10.47 4.09 12.85
CA THR A 42 -9.93 5.40 12.47
C THR A 42 -8.40 5.38 12.52
N ALA A 43 -7.80 4.82 13.56
CA ALA A 43 -6.34 4.72 13.69
C ALA A 43 -5.72 3.96 12.53
N ASN A 44 -6.30 2.84 12.11
CA ASN A 44 -5.81 2.03 10.99
C ASN A 44 -5.88 2.80 9.66
N LEU A 45 -7.03 3.41 9.36
CA LEU A 45 -7.22 4.16 8.12
C LEU A 45 -6.26 5.35 8.03
N GLN A 46 -6.11 6.09 9.13
CA GLN A 46 -5.22 7.26 9.18
C GLN A 46 -3.75 6.86 9.18
N TYR A 47 -3.41 5.75 9.84
CA TYR A 47 -2.05 5.21 9.77
C TYR A 47 -1.65 4.90 8.33
N ILE A 48 -2.54 4.24 7.59
CA ILE A 48 -2.30 3.93 6.18
C ILE A 48 -2.16 5.22 5.37
N LYS A 49 -3.10 6.17 5.50
CA LYS A 49 -3.10 7.42 4.72
C LYS A 49 -1.85 8.28 4.96
N HIS A 50 -1.42 8.41 6.21
CA HIS A 50 -0.37 9.36 6.59
C HIS A 50 1.03 8.77 6.72
N PHE A 51 1.16 7.47 7.04
CA PHE A 51 2.47 6.83 7.17
C PHE A 51 2.76 5.95 5.96
N VAL A 52 1.89 4.97 5.68
CA VAL A 52 2.13 4.00 4.59
C VAL A 52 2.14 4.67 3.23
N LEU A 53 1.23 5.61 2.98
CA LEU A 53 1.10 6.30 1.68
C LEU A 53 1.91 7.60 1.57
N ASP A 54 2.53 8.05 2.65
CA ASP A 54 3.19 9.36 2.68
C ASP A 54 4.52 9.29 3.43
N VAL A 55 4.54 9.57 4.74
CA VAL A 55 5.77 9.81 5.51
C VAL A 55 6.78 8.66 5.46
N ALA A 56 6.30 7.42 5.46
CA ALA A 56 7.13 6.21 5.48
C ALA A 56 7.05 5.41 4.17
N SER A 57 6.45 5.97 3.11
CA SER A 57 6.20 5.24 1.87
C SER A 57 7.47 4.67 1.25
N GLU A 58 8.56 5.43 1.20
CA GLU A 58 9.82 4.97 0.60
C GLU A 58 10.40 3.77 1.35
N GLY A 59 10.44 3.83 2.69
CA GLY A 59 10.96 2.74 3.51
C GLY A 59 10.04 1.51 3.58
N LEU A 60 8.73 1.69 3.45
CA LEU A 60 7.74 0.61 3.60
C LEU A 60 7.33 -0.05 2.28
N ARG A 61 7.36 0.72 1.18
CA ARG A 61 6.85 0.30 -0.14
C ARG A 61 7.90 0.40 -1.25
N GLY A 62 9.04 1.05 -1.00
CA GLY A 62 10.05 1.31 -2.04
C GLY A 62 9.57 2.30 -3.11
N VAL A 63 8.53 3.08 -2.84
CA VAL A 63 7.99 4.11 -3.75
C VAL A 63 7.81 5.45 -3.02
N PRO A 64 7.94 6.60 -3.73
CA PRO A 64 7.75 7.93 -3.17
C PRO A 64 6.38 8.12 -2.53
N SER A 65 6.26 9.20 -1.75
CA SER A 65 4.98 9.62 -1.16
C SER A 65 3.92 9.85 -2.23
N ASP A 66 2.75 9.23 -2.06
CA ASP A 66 1.60 9.47 -2.93
C ASP A 66 1.11 10.92 -2.81
N ARG A 67 1.33 11.57 -1.66
CA ARG A 67 1.01 13.01 -1.48
C ARG A 67 1.96 13.88 -2.31
N GLU A 68 3.25 13.57 -2.33
CA GLU A 68 4.23 14.29 -3.15
C GLU A 68 3.94 14.12 -4.64
N VAL A 69 3.65 12.90 -5.09
CA VAL A 69 3.24 12.63 -6.48
C VAL A 69 1.96 13.42 -6.80
N GLY A 70 0.96 13.40 -5.93
CA GLY A 70 -0.31 14.11 -6.15
C GLY A 70 -0.13 15.61 -6.36
N ARG A 71 0.75 16.25 -5.58
CA ARG A 71 1.01 17.70 -5.68
C ARG A 71 1.44 18.14 -7.08
N GLN A 72 2.19 17.30 -7.80
CA GLN A 72 2.65 17.58 -9.18
C GLN A 72 1.47 17.72 -10.16
N TYR A 73 0.31 17.16 -9.83
CA TYR A 73 -0.89 17.13 -10.66
C TYR A 73 -2.08 17.88 -10.03
N GLY A 74 -1.86 18.65 -8.95
CA GLY A 74 -2.93 19.36 -8.24
C GLY A 74 -3.88 18.45 -7.46
N LEU A 75 -3.45 17.24 -7.11
CA LEU A 75 -4.20 16.26 -6.32
C LEU A 75 -3.67 16.19 -4.89
N GLU A 76 -4.52 15.86 -3.91
CA GLU A 76 -4.03 15.64 -2.53
C GLU A 76 -3.13 14.42 -2.45
N TYR A 77 -3.47 13.35 -3.17
CA TYR A 77 -2.72 12.10 -3.29
C TYR A 77 -2.87 11.56 -4.71
N ALA A 78 -1.80 10.97 -5.25
CA ALA A 78 -1.82 10.22 -6.50
C ALA A 78 -0.87 9.03 -6.43
N GLU A 79 -1.30 7.90 -6.98
CA GLU A 79 -0.49 6.69 -7.08
C GLU A 79 0.10 6.55 -8.49
N ARG A 80 1.38 6.19 -8.58
CA ARG A 80 2.04 5.90 -9.87
C ARG A 80 1.85 4.43 -10.21
N PHE A 81 1.47 4.16 -11.45
CA PHE A 81 1.40 2.81 -11.99
C PHE A 81 2.36 2.69 -13.17
N HIS A 82 3.08 1.56 -13.23
CA HIS A 82 3.86 1.19 -14.40
C HIS A 82 3.20 -0.03 -15.04
N TYR A 83 2.64 0.17 -16.22
CA TYR A 83 2.07 -0.93 -17.01
C TYR A 83 3.17 -1.59 -17.83
N ILE A 84 3.39 -2.88 -17.59
CA ILE A 84 4.22 -3.74 -18.44
C ILE A 84 3.26 -4.51 -19.35
N GLY A 85 3.39 -4.33 -20.66
CA GLY A 85 2.57 -5.00 -21.66
C GLY A 85 2.78 -6.52 -21.66
N PRO A 86 1.91 -7.27 -22.38
CA PRO A 86 2.08 -8.71 -22.51
C PRO A 86 3.46 -9.03 -23.09
N GLY A 87 4.18 -9.93 -22.43
CA GLY A 87 5.42 -10.51 -22.96
C GLY A 87 5.13 -11.43 -24.16
N PRO A 88 6.18 -11.98 -24.79
CA PRO A 88 6.03 -12.98 -25.85
C PRO A 88 5.11 -14.12 -25.41
N ASN A 89 4.30 -14.65 -26.34
CA ASN A 89 3.36 -15.72 -26.03
C ASN A 89 4.11 -17.04 -25.74
N ALA A 90 4.50 -17.22 -24.48
CA ALA A 90 5.25 -18.37 -24.02
C ALA A 90 4.51 -19.69 -24.24
N VAL A 91 3.18 -19.68 -24.23
CA VAL A 91 2.35 -20.85 -24.50
C VAL A 91 2.51 -21.28 -25.96
N ASN A 92 2.42 -20.34 -26.91
CA ASN A 92 2.66 -20.64 -28.32
C ASN A 92 4.08 -21.15 -28.54
N HIS A 93 5.08 -20.51 -27.93
CA HIS A 93 6.47 -20.98 -28.03
C HIS A 93 6.72 -22.36 -27.44
N TYR A 94 5.94 -22.75 -26.42
CA TYR A 94 6.01 -24.08 -25.85
C TYR A 94 5.37 -25.09 -26.79
N ILE A 95 4.19 -24.79 -27.33
CA ILE A 95 3.49 -25.63 -28.32
C ILE A 95 4.38 -25.86 -29.55
N GLU A 96 4.96 -24.80 -30.12
CA GLU A 96 5.87 -24.88 -31.27
C GLU A 96 7.06 -25.81 -31.02
N ARG A 97 7.58 -25.86 -29.80
CA ARG A 97 8.76 -26.67 -29.44
C ARG A 97 8.45 -28.11 -29.08
N HIS A 98 7.23 -28.41 -28.67
CA HIS A 98 6.91 -29.67 -28.00
C HIS A 98 5.69 -30.41 -28.57
N ALA A 99 4.97 -29.86 -29.53
CA ALA A 99 3.83 -30.54 -30.13
C ALA A 99 4.27 -31.76 -30.96
N GLU A 100 3.62 -32.89 -30.74
CA GLU A 100 3.81 -34.13 -31.51
C GLU A 100 2.56 -34.41 -32.38
N PRO A 101 2.72 -35.04 -33.55
CA PRO A 101 1.58 -35.49 -34.36
C PRO A 101 0.73 -36.52 -33.63
N LEU A 102 -0.57 -36.58 -33.96
CA LEU A 102 -1.50 -37.62 -33.49
C LEU A 102 -1.21 -38.97 -34.13
#